data_AF-A0A2M9D699-F1
#
_entry.id   AF-A0A2M9D699-F1
#
_cell.length_a   1.000
_cell.length_b   1.000
_cell.length_c   1.000
_cell.angle_alpha   90.00
_cell.angle_beta   90.00
_cell.angle_gamma   90.00
#
_symmetry.space_group_name_H-M   'P 1'
#
loop_
_entity.id
_entity.type
_entity.pdbx_description
1 polymer ?
#
loop_
_entity_poly.entity_id
_entity_poly.type
_entity_poly.pdbx_seq_one_letter_code
_entity_poly.pdbx_strand_id
1 'polypeptide(L)'
;MARSEAGPLQASLVDGRFSYYIKYMSTGESVNGVPVTEEQIAAWAAEAEAGCDVAKLKERGRGRPGRGAEPSQVVALRLTPDELAAIDARAAREHKTRSEAIRDALTSYVA
;
A
#
# COMPACT_ATOMS: atom_id res chain seq x y z
N MET A 1 0.06 13.26 36.20
CA MET A 1 0.43 12.47 35.02
C MET A 1 -0.55 12.83 33.91
N ALA A 2 -0.27 13.94 33.21
CA ALA A 2 -1.18 14.58 32.26
C ALA A 2 -0.89 14.10 30.84
N ARG A 3 -1.93 13.69 30.10
CA ARG A 3 -1.86 13.38 28.67
C ARG A 3 -2.14 14.65 27.85
N SER A 4 -1.18 15.00 27.00
CA SER A 4 -1.33 15.49 25.62
C SER A 4 -2.54 16.38 25.29
N GLU A 5 -2.34 17.68 25.30
CA GLU A 5 -3.12 18.64 24.50
C GLU A 5 -2.31 19.02 23.25
N ALA A 6 -2.94 18.94 22.09
CA ALA A 6 -2.37 19.35 20.81
C ALA A 6 -2.16 20.88 20.80
N GLY A 7 -0.92 21.33 20.57
CA GLY A 7 -0.60 22.74 20.37
C GLY A 7 -1.05 23.26 18.99
N PRO A 8 -1.31 24.57 18.83
CA PRO A 8 -2.08 25.09 17.70
C PRO A 8 -1.26 25.19 16.41
N LEU A 9 -1.91 24.83 15.29
CA LEU A 9 -1.46 25.09 13.92
C LEU A 9 -1.49 26.60 13.66
N GLN A 10 -0.35 27.24 13.40
CA GLN A 10 -0.35 28.63 12.93
C GLN A 10 -0.22 28.67 11.41
N ALA A 11 -1.28 29.14 10.75
CA ALA A 11 -1.27 29.52 9.34
C ALA A 11 -0.68 30.93 9.22
N SER A 12 0.32 31.13 8.36
CA SER A 12 0.74 32.46 7.93
C SER A 12 0.30 32.73 6.50
N LEU A 13 -0.24 33.93 6.30
CA LEU A 13 -0.75 34.42 5.01
C LEU A 13 0.40 35.11 4.27
N VAL A 14 0.76 34.64 3.08
CA VAL A 14 1.61 35.38 2.15
C VAL A 14 0.86 35.46 0.83
N ASP A 15 0.55 36.69 0.40
CA ASP A 15 -0.13 37.02 -0.86
C ASP A 15 -1.42 36.23 -1.16
N GLY A 16 -2.29 36.09 -0.16
CA GLY A 16 -3.66 35.60 -0.37
C GLY A 16 -3.76 34.14 -0.83
N ARG A 17 -2.65 33.38 -0.79
CA ARG A 17 -2.62 31.93 -0.99
C ARG A 17 -2.24 31.26 0.32
N PHE A 18 -3.00 30.24 0.69
CA PHE A 18 -2.60 29.30 1.74
C PHE A 18 -1.33 28.57 1.27
N SER A 19 -0.16 29.02 1.73
CA SER A 19 1.10 28.33 1.48
C SER A 19 1.32 27.29 2.58
N TYR A 20 1.17 26.01 2.25
CA TYR A 20 1.66 24.93 3.10
C TYR A 20 3.19 24.87 2.97
N TYR A 21 3.91 25.57 3.85
CA TYR A 21 5.34 25.32 4.02
C TYR A 21 5.54 24.03 4.82
N ILE A 22 6.03 22.98 4.14
CA ILE A 22 6.52 21.75 4.78
C ILE A 22 7.77 22.12 5.59
N LYS A 23 7.58 22.46 6.87
CA LYS A 23 8.67 22.64 7.84
C LYS A 23 8.86 21.35 8.64
N TYR A 24 9.31 20.29 7.98
CA TYR A 24 9.89 19.10 8.64
C TYR A 24 10.92 18.40 7.73
N MET A 25 12.01 19.10 7.41
CA MET A 25 13.30 18.45 7.11
C MET A 25 13.94 18.08 8.46
N SER A 26 13.62 16.92 9.06
CA SER A 26 14.38 16.33 10.19
C SER A 26 13.98 14.89 10.58
N THR A 27 13.43 14.08 9.67
CA THR A 27 13.48 12.62 9.80
C THR A 27 13.94 12.10 8.46
N GLY A 28 15.25 11.88 8.33
CA GLY A 28 15.87 11.44 7.08
C GLY A 28 15.13 10.24 6.52
N GLU A 29 14.79 10.31 5.23
CA GLU A 29 14.21 9.20 4.51
C GLU A 29 15.14 7.99 4.70
N SER A 30 14.58 6.84 5.08
CA SER A 30 15.36 5.64 5.36
C SER A 30 14.83 4.47 4.55
N VAL A 31 15.75 3.67 4.01
CA VAL A 31 15.43 2.41 3.34
C VAL A 31 15.89 1.29 4.24
N ASN A 32 14.96 0.44 4.67
CA ASN A 32 15.21 -0.65 5.64
C ASN A 32 15.83 -0.15 6.97
N GLY A 33 15.45 1.04 7.42
CA GLY A 33 15.98 1.65 8.66
C GLY A 33 17.37 2.26 8.53
N VAL A 34 17.96 2.28 7.33
CA VAL A 34 19.23 2.96 7.04
C VAL A 34 18.94 4.34 6.44
N PRO A 35 19.47 5.44 7.01
CA PRO A 35 19.32 6.78 6.44
C PRO A 35 19.86 6.84 5.01
N VAL A 36 19.06 7.40 4.10
CA VAL A 36 19.48 7.66 2.72
C VAL A 36 20.40 8.89 2.73
N THR A 37 21.58 8.77 2.12
CA THR A 37 22.52 9.89 1.99
C THR A 37 22.28 10.68 0.69
N GLU A 38 22.76 11.92 0.63
CA GLU A 38 22.64 12.74 -0.59
C GLU A 38 23.39 12.12 -1.77
N GLU A 39 24.52 11.46 -1.51
CA GLU A 39 25.29 10.75 -2.51
C GLU A 39 24.52 9.55 -3.07
N GLN A 40 23.73 8.88 -2.22
CA GLN A 40 22.87 7.77 -2.62
C GLN A 40 21.72 8.25 -3.51
N ILE A 41 21.13 9.41 -3.19
CA ILE A 41 20.10 10.05 -4.02
C ILE A 41 20.68 10.44 -5.38
N ALA A 42 21.84 11.08 -5.39
CA ALA A 42 22.52 11.47 -6.63
C ALA A 42 22.86 10.25 -7.52
N ALA A 43 23.32 9.15 -6.90
CA ALA A 43 23.60 7.92 -7.62
C ALA A 43 22.34 7.32 -8.25
N TRP A 44 21.21 7.27 -7.53
CA TRP A 44 19.94 6.79 -8.05
C TRP A 44 19.36 7.69 -9.14
N ALA A 45 19.51 9.01 -9.01
CA ALA A 45 19.09 9.96 -10.03
C ALA A 45 19.88 9.75 -11.33
N ALA A 46 21.20 9.64 -11.24
CA ALA A 46 22.06 9.36 -12.39
C ALA A 46 21.73 8.00 -13.05
N GLU A 47 21.43 6.97 -12.26
CA GLU A 47 20.98 5.67 -12.76
C GLU A 47 19.66 5.79 -13.54
N ALA A 48 18.69 6.55 -13.02
CA ALA A 48 17.41 6.77 -13.68
C ALA A 48 17.55 7.57 -14.98
N GLU A 49 18.40 8.60 -14.99
CA GLU A 49 18.68 9.43 -16.17
C GLU A 49 19.45 8.68 -17.26
N ALA A 50 20.35 7.75 -16.88
CA ALA A 50 21.06 6.87 -17.81
C ALA A 50 20.12 5.92 -18.56
N GLY A 51 18.91 5.72 -18.04
CA GLY A 51 17.87 4.88 -18.61
C GLY A 51 18.05 3.40 -18.29
N CYS A 52 16.94 2.72 -18.03
CA CYS A 52 16.95 1.29 -17.73
C CYS A 52 16.99 0.45 -19.00
N ASP A 53 17.82 -0.59 -19.01
CA ASP A 53 17.83 -1.62 -20.06
C ASP A 53 16.52 -2.43 -20.01
N VAL A 54 15.59 -2.07 -20.89
CA VAL A 54 14.26 -2.67 -20.98
C VAL A 54 14.33 -4.17 -21.31
N ALA A 55 15.39 -4.63 -21.99
CA ALA A 55 15.56 -6.05 -22.29
C ALA A 55 15.85 -6.84 -21.00
N LYS A 56 16.78 -6.36 -20.16
CA LYS A 56 17.07 -6.95 -18.84
C LYS A 56 15.88 -6.92 -17.88
N LEU A 57 15.07 -5.87 -17.93
CA LEU A 57 13.86 -5.78 -17.10
C LEU A 57 12.80 -6.82 -17.49
N LYS A 58 12.71 -7.19 -18.77
CA LYS A 58 11.79 -8.20 -19.29
C LYS A 58 12.26 -9.64 -19.04
N GLU A 59 13.56 -9.86 -18.77
CA GLU A 59 14.11 -11.17 -18.43
C GLU A 59 13.64 -11.70 -17.07
N ARG A 60 13.21 -10.82 -16.16
CA ARG A 60 12.53 -11.26 -14.92
C ARG A 60 11.17 -11.88 -15.32
N GLY A 61 11.09 -13.20 -15.22
CA GLY A 61 9.96 -14.03 -15.66
C GLY A 61 8.58 -13.59 -15.15
N ARG A 62 7.51 -14.11 -15.80
CA ARG A 62 6.07 -13.80 -15.64
C ARG A 62 5.70 -13.19 -14.28
N GLY A 63 5.76 -11.86 -14.19
CA GLY A 63 5.11 -11.03 -13.16
C GLY A 63 5.05 -11.64 -11.75
N ARG A 64 3.95 -11.35 -11.05
CA ARG A 64 3.60 -12.07 -9.82
C ARG A 64 3.12 -13.47 -10.22
N PRO A 65 3.57 -14.56 -9.56
CA PRO A 65 3.01 -15.89 -9.79
C PRO A 65 1.48 -15.85 -9.73
N GLY A 66 0.85 -16.44 -10.74
CA GLY A 66 -0.60 -16.63 -10.75
C GLY A 66 -1.03 -17.47 -9.55
N ARG A 67 -2.28 -17.29 -9.08
CA ARG A 67 -2.81 -18.02 -7.93
C ARG A 67 -3.14 -19.49 -8.24
N GLY A 68 -3.05 -19.90 -9.50
CA GLY A 68 -3.24 -21.27 -9.98
C GLY A 68 -2.50 -21.50 -11.30
N ALA A 69 -2.64 -22.70 -11.86
CA ALA A 69 -2.06 -23.05 -13.17
C ALA A 69 -2.58 -22.13 -14.29
N GLU A 70 -3.85 -21.75 -14.19
CA GLU A 70 -4.52 -20.82 -15.11
C GLU A 70 -4.88 -19.49 -14.42
N PRO A 71 -5.07 -18.39 -15.18
CA PRO A 71 -5.55 -17.12 -14.65
C PRO A 71 -6.87 -17.28 -13.87
N SER A 72 -6.99 -16.58 -12.74
CA SER A 72 -8.24 -16.60 -11.96
C SER A 72 -9.37 -15.88 -12.72
N GLN A 73 -10.53 -16.53 -12.80
CA GLN A 73 -11.74 -15.91 -13.34
C GLN A 73 -12.46 -15.07 -12.27
N VAL A 74 -12.99 -13.91 -12.66
CA VAL A 74 -13.87 -13.10 -11.82
C VAL A 74 -15.31 -13.54 -12.04
N VAL A 75 -16.00 -13.91 -10.96
CA VAL A 75 -17.42 -14.26 -10.96
C VAL A 75 -18.17 -13.19 -10.16
N ALA A 76 -19.12 -12.51 -10.79
CA ALA A 76 -19.94 -11.51 -10.12
C ALA A 76 -21.07 -12.17 -9.32
N LEU A 77 -21.23 -11.79 -8.06
CA LEU A 77 -22.26 -12.28 -7.15
C LEU A 77 -23.05 -11.10 -6.61
N ARG A 78 -24.38 -11.26 -6.47
CA ARG A 78 -25.22 -10.29 -5.76
C ARG A 78 -25.39 -10.78 -4.33
N LEU A 79 -24.90 -9.98 -3.39
CA LEU A 79 -25.07 -10.21 -1.96
C LEU A 79 -25.91 -9.07 -1.39
N THR A 80 -26.82 -9.40 -0.51
CA THR A 80 -27.52 -8.44 0.34
C THR A 80 -26.52 -7.81 1.33
N PRO A 81 -26.84 -6.62 1.89
CA PRO A 81 -26.02 -6.01 2.92
C PRO A 81 -25.77 -6.91 4.13
N ASP A 82 -26.79 -7.68 4.54
CA ASP A 82 -26.72 -8.58 5.70
C ASP A 82 -25.77 -9.77 5.44
N GLU A 83 -25.82 -10.34 4.25
CA GLU A 83 -24.89 -11.40 3.85
C GLU A 83 -23.44 -10.90 3.83
N LEU A 84 -23.21 -9.69 3.31
CA LEU A 84 -21.88 -9.08 3.30
C LEU A 84 -21.37 -8.81 4.72
N ALA A 85 -22.24 -8.29 5.60
CA ALA A 85 -21.92 -8.06 7.01
C ALA A 85 -21.58 -9.37 7.74
N ALA A 86 -22.29 -10.46 7.46
CA ALA A 86 -22.01 -11.77 8.02
C ALA A 86 -20.63 -12.32 7.59
N ILE A 87 -20.27 -12.12 6.31
CA ILE A 87 -18.94 -12.49 5.78
C ILE A 87 -17.85 -11.66 6.48
N ASP A 88 -18.05 -10.37 6.64
CA ASP A 88 -17.09 -9.48 7.31
C ASP A 88 -16.89 -9.82 8.78
N ALA A 89 -17.97 -10.11 9.50
CA ALA A 89 -17.91 -10.55 10.88
C ALA A 89 -17.13 -11.87 11.02
N ARG A 90 -17.32 -12.81 10.07
CA ARG A 90 -16.55 -14.05 10.02
C ARG A 90 -15.07 -13.78 9.72
N ALA A 91 -14.78 -12.95 8.73
CA ALA A 91 -13.40 -12.61 8.35
C ALA A 91 -12.64 -11.95 9.51
N ALA A 92 -13.29 -11.03 10.23
CA ALA A 92 -12.73 -10.38 11.42
C ALA A 92 -12.43 -11.39 12.55
N ARG A 93 -13.36 -12.30 12.83
CA ARG A 93 -13.18 -13.35 13.86
C ARG A 93 -12.04 -14.32 13.53
N GLU A 94 -11.81 -14.58 12.24
CA GLU A 94 -10.76 -15.49 11.77
C GLU A 94 -9.44 -14.79 11.42
N HIS A 95 -9.35 -13.47 11.63
CA HIS A 95 -8.19 -12.65 11.25
C HIS A 95 -7.81 -12.78 9.75
N LYS A 96 -8.82 -12.85 8.89
CA LYS A 96 -8.67 -13.01 7.43
C LYS A 96 -9.21 -11.80 6.69
N THR A 97 -8.80 -11.65 5.45
CA THR A 97 -9.49 -10.75 4.52
C THR A 97 -10.85 -11.34 4.13
N ARG A 98 -11.80 -10.47 3.76
CA ARG A 98 -13.09 -10.89 3.18
C ARG A 98 -12.92 -11.90 2.04
N SER A 99 -11.94 -11.64 1.15
CA SER A 99 -11.68 -12.49 0.00
C SER A 99 -11.16 -13.88 0.37
N GLU A 100 -10.38 -14.00 1.46
CA GLU A 100 -9.95 -15.30 1.98
C GLU A 100 -11.11 -16.05 2.62
N ALA A 101 -11.91 -15.39 3.46
CA ALA A 101 -13.07 -16.00 4.10
C ALA A 101 -14.09 -16.55 3.09
N ILE A 102 -14.35 -15.81 1.99
CA ILE A 102 -15.21 -16.27 0.88
C ILE A 102 -14.63 -17.53 0.24
N ARG A 103 -13.33 -17.56 -0.06
CA ARG A 103 -12.71 -18.69 -0.73
C ARG A 103 -12.62 -19.92 0.16
N ASP A 104 -12.40 -19.73 1.45
CA ASP A 104 -12.44 -20.81 2.43
C ASP A 104 -13.84 -21.40 2.51
N ALA A 105 -14.89 -20.56 2.51
CA ALA A 105 -16.28 -21.04 2.47
C ALA A 105 -16.54 -21.90 1.23
N LEU A 106 -16.09 -21.43 0.05
CA LEU A 106 -16.24 -22.17 -1.20
C LEU A 106 -15.48 -23.49 -1.15
N THR A 107 -14.22 -23.49 -0.69
CA THR A 107 -13.39 -24.68 -0.56
C THR A 107 -14.04 -25.70 0.38
N SER A 108 -14.52 -25.26 1.54
CA SER A 108 -15.20 -26.12 2.51
C SER A 108 -16.54 -26.66 2.01
N TYR A 109 -17.24 -25.92 1.13
CA TYR A 109 -18.53 -26.34 0.59
C TYR A 109 -18.40 -27.37 -0.54
N VAL A 110 -17.35 -27.26 -1.37
CA VAL A 110 -17.12 -28.16 -2.51
C VAL A 110 -16.24 -29.37 -2.18
N ALA A 111 -15.73 -29.46 -0.94
CA ALA A 111 -14.86 -30.54 -0.46
C ALA A 111 -15.61 -31.87 -0.28
#